data_AF-A0A432DPY7-F1
#
_entry.id   AF-A0A432DPY7-F1
#
_cell.length_a   1.000
_cell.length_b   1.000
_cell.length_c   1.000
_cell.angle_alpha   90.00
_cell.angle_beta   90.00
_cell.angle_gamma   90.00
#
_symmetry.space_group_name_H-M   'P 1'
#
loop_
_entity.id
_entity.type
_entity.pdbx_description
1 polymer ?
#
loop_
_entity_poly.entity_id
_entity_poly.type
_entity_poly.pdbx_seq_one_letter_code
_entity_poly.pdbx_strand_id
1 'polypeptide(L)'
;MINQPDGFDLLETARRALLDTILPGLPAEKTYTALMIANAMGIASRELQALPKPPLHNESIAALLGMAGVALDDNEPVSESFLATIIRQQAIPQEHERALRALLLALTHDKLRISNPKYLSS
;
A
#
# COMPACT_ATOMS: atom_id res chain seq x y z
N MET A 1 29.37 -4.80 11.16
CA MET A 1 29.07 -4.78 9.71
C MET A 1 28.08 -5.90 9.44
N ILE A 2 26.77 -5.61 9.52
CA ILE A 2 25.71 -6.62 9.32
C ILE A 2 25.23 -6.47 7.87
N ASN A 3 25.86 -7.23 6.96
CA ASN A 3 25.37 -7.48 5.61
C ASN A 3 24.59 -8.81 5.64
N GLN A 4 23.49 -8.84 6.40
CA GLN A 4 22.51 -9.92 6.25
C GLN A 4 21.48 -9.44 5.22
N PRO A 5 21.04 -10.31 4.28
CA PRO A 5 20.00 -9.94 3.34
C PRO A 5 18.79 -9.45 4.12
N ASP A 6 18.29 -8.27 3.74
CA ASP A 6 17.08 -7.75 4.35
C ASP A 6 15.86 -8.59 3.91
N GLY A 7 14.70 -8.33 4.52
CA GLY A 7 13.49 -9.09 4.20
C GLY A 7 13.08 -8.99 2.72
N PHE A 8 13.44 -7.91 2.04
CA PHE A 8 13.21 -7.74 0.60
C PHE A 8 14.12 -8.69 -0.20
N ASP A 9 15.42 -8.69 0.09
CA ASP A 9 16.40 -9.56 -0.58
C ASP A 9 16.06 -11.04 -0.42
N LEU A 10 15.59 -11.43 0.77
CA LEU A 10 15.14 -12.80 1.06
C LEU A 10 13.92 -13.18 0.22
N LEU A 11 12.90 -12.31 0.15
CA LEU A 11 11.69 -12.58 -0.63
C LEU A 11 11.96 -12.60 -2.13
N GLU A 12 12.78 -11.69 -2.67
CA GLU A 12 13.13 -11.73 -4.09
C GLU A 12 13.99 -12.94 -4.44
N THR A 13 14.92 -13.34 -3.57
CA THR A 13 15.72 -14.54 -3.78
C THR A 13 14.83 -15.79 -3.81
N ALA A 14 13.91 -15.91 -2.84
CA ALA A 14 12.99 -17.03 -2.78
C ALA A 14 12.01 -17.05 -3.97
N ARG A 15 11.51 -15.87 -4.39
CA ARG A 15 10.64 -15.73 -5.57
C ARG A 15 11.35 -16.17 -6.86
N ARG A 16 12.62 -15.78 -7.03
CA ARG A 16 13.44 -16.20 -8.18
C ARG A 16 13.71 -17.70 -8.17
N ALA A 17 14.10 -18.26 -7.02
CA ALA A 17 14.30 -19.72 -6.90
C ALA A 17 13.02 -20.49 -7.26
N LEU A 18 11.85 -20.02 -6.81
CA LEU A 18 10.57 -20.62 -7.13
C LEU A 18 10.27 -20.59 -8.64
N LEU A 19 10.44 -19.43 -9.30
CA LEU A 19 10.12 -19.26 -10.73
C LEU A 19 11.15 -19.90 -11.66
N ASP A 20 12.43 -19.75 -11.37
CA ASP A 20 13.51 -20.12 -12.29
C ASP A 20 13.92 -21.59 -12.12
N THR A 21 13.81 -22.12 -10.90
CA THR A 21 14.32 -23.47 -10.57
C THR A 21 13.20 -24.48 -10.31
N ILE A 22 12.18 -24.11 -9.53
CA ILE A 22 11.15 -25.07 -9.10
C ILE A 22 10.02 -25.17 -10.14
N LEU A 23 9.50 -24.04 -10.61
CA LEU A 23 8.35 -23.98 -11.52
C LEU A 23 8.50 -24.84 -12.78
N PRO A 24 9.65 -24.85 -13.50
CA PRO A 24 9.79 -25.66 -14.71
C PRO A 24 9.68 -27.18 -14.48
N GLY A 25 9.94 -27.64 -13.26
CA GLY A 25 9.85 -29.05 -12.88
C GLY A 25 8.53 -29.46 -12.25
N LEU A 26 7.58 -28.53 -12.06
CA LEU A 26 6.31 -28.84 -11.41
C LEU A 26 5.30 -29.48 -12.37
N PRO A 27 4.47 -30.41 -11.87
CA PRO A 27 3.29 -30.86 -12.59
C PRO A 27 2.35 -29.69 -12.93
N ALA A 28 1.60 -29.82 -14.02
CA ALA A 28 0.70 -28.77 -14.51
C ALA A 28 -0.31 -28.32 -13.45
N GLU A 29 -0.79 -29.26 -12.61
CA GLU A 29 -1.77 -29.02 -11.56
C GLU A 29 -1.24 -28.12 -10.44
N LYS A 30 0.09 -28.00 -10.31
CA LYS A 30 0.76 -27.17 -9.28
C LYS A 30 1.30 -25.85 -9.83
N THR A 31 1.29 -25.67 -11.14
CA THR A 31 1.80 -24.47 -11.83
C THR A 31 1.06 -23.22 -11.36
N TYR A 32 -0.27 -23.25 -11.29
CA TYR A 32 -1.06 -22.11 -10.81
C TYR A 32 -0.72 -21.73 -9.37
N THR A 33 -0.64 -22.71 -8.46
CA THR A 33 -0.29 -22.46 -7.06
C THR A 33 1.09 -21.83 -6.94
N ALA A 34 2.09 -22.32 -7.68
CA ALA A 34 3.44 -21.76 -7.66
C ALA A 34 3.48 -20.32 -8.19
N LEU A 35 2.74 -20.01 -9.26
CA LEU A 35 2.60 -18.64 -9.77
C LEU A 35 1.91 -17.71 -8.76
N MET A 36 0.86 -18.20 -8.08
CA MET A 36 0.17 -17.46 -7.03
C MET A 36 1.11 -17.12 -5.85
N ILE A 37 1.92 -18.10 -5.40
CA ILE A 37 2.92 -17.90 -4.35
C ILE A 37 3.96 -16.87 -4.79
N ALA A 38 4.49 -16.99 -6.01
CA ALA A 38 5.48 -16.05 -6.53
C ALA A 38 4.92 -14.61 -6.62
N ASN A 39 3.64 -14.46 -6.99
CA ASN A 39 2.97 -13.16 -6.99
C ASN A 39 2.85 -12.59 -5.57
N ALA A 40 2.42 -13.39 -4.59
CA ALA A 40 2.33 -12.97 -3.20
C ALA A 40 3.69 -12.54 -2.62
N MET A 41 4.76 -13.29 -2.93
CA MET A 41 6.13 -12.90 -2.56
C MET A 41 6.51 -11.55 -3.14
N GLY A 42 6.22 -11.31 -4.42
CA GLY A 42 6.50 -10.02 -5.05
C GLY A 42 5.73 -8.85 -4.44
N ILE A 43 4.48 -9.07 -4.00
CA ILE A 43 3.71 -8.06 -3.26
C ILE A 43 4.39 -7.75 -1.93
N ALA A 44 4.71 -8.77 -1.14
CA ALA A 44 5.36 -8.62 0.16
C ALA A 44 6.74 -7.93 0.04
N SER A 45 7.54 -8.27 -0.99
CA SER A 45 8.80 -7.56 -1.29
C SER A 45 8.57 -6.05 -1.47
N ARG A 46 7.56 -5.66 -2.26
CA ARG A 46 7.25 -4.25 -2.52
C ARG A 46 6.72 -3.53 -1.28
N GLU A 47 5.96 -4.22 -0.43
CA GLU A 47 5.52 -3.68 0.86
C GLU A 47 6.70 -3.39 1.78
N LEU A 48 7.69 -4.29 1.84
CA LEU A 48 8.90 -4.08 2.63
C LEU A 48 9.73 -2.88 2.14
N GLN A 49 9.85 -2.68 0.83
CA GLN A 49 10.51 -1.48 0.28
C GLN A 49 9.71 -0.19 0.50
N ALA A 50 8.40 -0.29 0.70
CA ALA A 50 7.52 0.86 0.95
C ALA A 50 7.53 1.31 2.43
N LEU A 51 8.14 0.53 3.34
CA LEU A 51 8.26 0.86 4.76
C LEU A 51 9.58 1.60 5.08
N PRO A 52 9.57 2.67 5.91
CA PRO A 52 8.42 3.35 6.49
C PRO A 52 8.04 4.56 5.63
N LYS A 53 6.86 4.57 5.00
CA LYS A 53 6.22 5.85 4.64
C LYS A 53 5.01 6.12 5.53
N PRO A 54 5.20 6.89 6.62
CA PRO A 54 4.07 7.54 7.28
C PRO A 54 4.13 9.07 7.49
N PRO A 55 4.79 9.94 6.68
CA PRO A 55 4.57 11.39 6.78
C PRO A 55 3.54 11.93 5.76
N LEU A 56 3.77 11.73 4.46
CA LEU A 56 3.05 12.48 3.41
C LEU A 56 1.53 12.27 3.35
N HIS A 57 1.05 11.04 3.55
CA HIS A 57 -0.39 10.77 3.53
C HIS A 57 -1.07 11.30 4.78
N ASN A 58 -0.48 11.08 5.96
CA ASN A 58 -1.01 11.60 7.22
C ASN A 58 -1.01 13.13 7.23
N GLU A 59 0.03 13.78 6.68
CA GLU A 59 0.08 15.22 6.46
C GLU A 59 -1.02 15.70 5.51
N SER A 60 -1.24 14.99 4.39
CA SER A 60 -2.29 15.33 3.42
C SER A 60 -3.70 15.16 4.01
N ILE A 61 -3.90 14.12 4.83
CA ILE A 61 -5.14 13.90 5.59
C ILE A 61 -5.31 15.03 6.62
N ALA A 62 -4.28 15.35 7.39
CA ALA A 62 -4.32 16.41 8.41
C ALA A 62 -4.62 17.77 7.77
N ALA A 63 -4.00 18.08 6.64
CA ALA A 63 -4.24 19.32 5.90
C ALA A 63 -5.69 19.41 5.40
N LEU A 64 -6.25 18.32 4.85
CA LEU A 64 -7.66 18.29 4.43
C LEU A 64 -8.60 18.51 5.62
N LEU A 65 -8.37 17.81 6.73
CA LEU A 65 -9.18 17.91 7.93
C LEU A 65 -9.11 19.31 8.56
N GLY A 66 -7.92 19.93 8.56
CA GLY A 66 -7.73 21.30 9.00
C GLY A 66 -8.47 22.32 8.12
N MET A 67 -8.44 22.16 6.80
CA MET A 67 -9.24 23.00 5.88
C MET A 67 -10.74 22.83 6.12
N ALA A 68 -11.19 21.60 6.39
CA ALA A 68 -12.58 21.26 6.67
C ALA A 68 -13.06 21.68 8.06
N GLY A 69 -12.19 22.29 8.89
CA GLY A 69 -12.53 22.71 10.25
C GLY A 69 -12.75 21.55 11.24
N VAL A 70 -12.25 20.35 10.91
CA VAL A 70 -12.32 19.19 11.80
C VAL A 70 -11.27 19.35 12.88
N ALA A 71 -11.70 19.41 14.14
CA ALA A 71 -10.78 19.46 15.27
C ALA A 71 -9.95 18.18 15.35
N LEU A 72 -8.63 18.33 15.35
CA LEU A 72 -7.68 17.24 15.55
C LEU A 72 -7.23 17.29 17.02
N ASP A 73 -7.31 16.17 17.72
CA ASP A 73 -6.67 16.03 19.03
C ASP A 73 -5.18 15.76 18.81
N ASP A 74 -4.31 16.51 19.49
CA ASP A 74 -2.86 16.28 19.44
C ASP A 74 -2.47 14.86 19.91
N ASN A 75 -3.34 14.18 20.66
CA ASN A 75 -3.13 12.82 21.14
C ASN A 75 -3.70 11.72 20.22
N GLU A 76 -4.57 12.06 19.25
CA GLU A 76 -5.13 11.08 18.32
C GLU A 76 -4.37 11.13 16.98
N PRO A 77 -3.65 10.06 16.59
CA PRO A 77 -2.87 10.09 15.38
C PRO A 77 -3.78 10.17 14.15
N VAL A 78 -3.57 11.20 13.33
CA VAL A 78 -4.20 11.32 12.02
C VAL A 78 -3.84 10.10 11.18
N SER A 79 -4.86 9.37 10.75
CA SER A 79 -4.73 8.11 10.01
C SER A 79 -5.87 7.96 9.02
N GLU A 80 -5.73 7.03 8.08
CA GLU A 80 -6.82 6.67 7.17
C GLU A 80 -8.07 6.17 7.89
N SER A 81 -7.90 5.47 9.03
CA SER A 81 -9.03 4.99 9.86
C SER A 81 -9.81 6.17 10.45
N PHE A 82 -9.08 7.18 10.95
CA PHE A 82 -9.67 8.42 11.44
C PHE A 82 -10.43 9.15 10.32
N LEU A 83 -9.80 9.34 9.16
CA LEU A 83 -10.45 9.93 7.98
C LEU A 83 -11.74 9.19 7.60
N ALA A 84 -11.73 7.85 7.59
CA ALA A 84 -12.92 7.06 7.29
C ALA A 84 -14.05 7.30 8.29
N THR A 85 -13.73 7.54 9.57
CA THR A 85 -14.72 7.90 10.59
C THR A 85 -15.33 9.27 10.32
N ILE A 86 -14.52 10.28 10.01
CA ILE A 86 -15.01 11.63 9.67
C ILE A 86 -15.91 11.60 8.41
N ILE A 87 -15.53 10.84 7.38
CA ILE A 87 -16.36 10.66 6.17
C ILE A 87 -17.71 10.03 6.51
N ARG A 88 -17.73 8.97 7.33
CA ARG A 88 -18.98 8.30 7.75
C ARG A 88 -19.90 9.23 8.55
N GLN A 89 -19.33 10.14 9.33
CA GLN A 89 -20.05 11.15 10.10
C GLN A 89 -20.55 12.32 9.24
N GLN A 90 -20.23 12.35 7.93
CA GLN A 90 -20.52 13.47 7.03
C GLN A 90 -19.96 14.81 7.55
N ALA A 91 -18.86 14.75 8.29
CA ALA A 91 -18.24 15.90 8.94
C ALA A 91 -17.29 16.69 8.01
N ILE A 92 -17.25 16.35 6.72
CA ILE A 92 -16.49 17.08 5.70
C ILE A 92 -17.47 17.91 4.87
N PRO A 93 -17.38 19.26 4.89
CA PRO A 93 -18.23 20.13 4.09
C PRO A 93 -18.14 19.83 2.59
N GLN A 94 -19.25 20.03 1.85
CA GLN A 94 -19.32 19.76 0.40
C GLN A 94 -18.30 20.59 -0.41
N GLU A 95 -17.92 21.78 0.06
CA GLU A 95 -16.89 22.60 -0.60
C GLU A 95 -15.51 21.91 -0.67
N HIS A 96 -15.24 20.96 0.23
CA HIS A 96 -14.02 20.15 0.25
C HIS A 96 -14.16 18.79 -0.43
N GLU A 97 -15.33 18.45 -1.01
CA GLU A 97 -15.56 17.14 -1.62
C GLU A 97 -14.57 16.85 -2.75
N ARG A 98 -14.22 17.85 -3.56
CA ARG A 98 -13.24 17.68 -4.65
C ARG A 98 -11.85 17.34 -4.12
N ALA A 99 -11.42 18.01 -3.04
CA ALA A 99 -10.14 17.76 -2.40
C ALA A 99 -10.11 16.37 -1.73
N LEU A 100 -11.21 16.00 -1.06
CA LEU A 100 -11.40 14.67 -0.49
C LEU A 100 -11.30 13.57 -1.55
N ARG A 101 -12.02 13.69 -2.68
CA ARG A 101 -11.95 12.72 -3.78
C ARG A 101 -10.55 12.60 -4.35
N ALA A 102 -9.84 13.72 -4.53
CA ALA A 102 -8.46 13.70 -5.01
C ALA A 102 -7.51 12.96 -4.06
N LEU A 103 -7.65 13.20 -2.75
CA LEU A 103 -6.87 12.50 -1.72
C LEU A 103 -7.15 10.98 -1.72
N LEU A 104 -8.41 10.58 -1.74
CA LEU A 104 -8.79 9.16 -1.78
C LEU A 104 -8.27 8.46 -3.04
N LEU A 105 -8.28 9.14 -4.18
CA LEU A 105 -7.73 8.62 -5.42
C LEU A 105 -6.21 8.46 -5.33
N ALA A 106 -5.49 9.44 -4.77
CA ALA A 106 -4.05 9.36 -4.57
C ALA A 106 -3.66 8.19 -3.64
N LEU A 107 -4.37 8.03 -2.51
CA LEU A 107 -4.18 6.90 -1.60
C LEU A 107 -4.41 5.56 -2.30
N THR A 108 -5.45 5.47 -3.12
CA THR A 108 -5.78 4.26 -3.88
C THR A 108 -4.69 3.95 -4.91
N HIS A 109 -4.22 4.94 -5.65
CA HIS A 109 -3.13 4.77 -6.61
C HIS A 109 -1.85 4.30 -5.93
N ASP A 110 -1.48 4.88 -4.79
CA ASP A 110 -0.28 4.46 -4.06
C ASP A 110 -0.37 3.01 -3.59
N LYS A 111 -1.53 2.59 -3.08
CA LYS A 111 -1.78 1.18 -2.71
C LYS A 111 -1.78 0.24 -3.92
N LEU A 112 -2.32 0.68 -5.05
CA LEU A 112 -2.30 -0.08 -6.30
C LEU A 112 -0.88 -0.22 -6.86
N ARG A 113 -0.02 0.78 -6.72
CA ARG A 113 1.37 0.71 -7.18
C ARG A 113 2.14 -0.40 -6.45
N ILE A 114 1.77 -0.68 -5.20
CA ILE A 114 2.38 -1.73 -4.38
C ILE A 114 1.77 -3.09 -4.71
N SER A 115 0.44 -3.20 -4.63
CA SER A 115 -0.26 -4.49 -4.79
C SER A 115 -0.32 -4.96 -6.25
N ASN A 116 -0.54 -4.05 -7.21
CA ASN A 116 -0.77 -4.38 -8.60
C ASN A 116 -0.36 -3.25 -9.58
N PRO A 117 0.95 -2.98 -9.73
CA PRO A 117 1.45 -1.82 -10.49
C PRO A 117 1.02 -1.79 -11.97
N LYS A 118 0.70 -2.94 -12.57
CA LYS A 118 0.29 -3.05 -13.97
C LYS A 118 -1.00 -2.27 -14.28
N TYR A 119 -1.86 -2.03 -13.29
CA TYR A 119 -3.11 -1.29 -13.46
C TYR A 119 -2.93 0.23 -13.54
N LEU A 120 -1.72 0.75 -13.28
CA LEU A 120 -1.42 2.18 -13.33
C LEU A 120 -0.67 2.59 -14.61
N SER A 121 -0.31 1.64 -15.48
CA SER A 121 0.46 1.85 -16.70
C SER A 121 -0.45 2.02 -17.95
N SER A 122 -1.49 2.85 -17.84
CA SER A 122 -2.44 3.13 -18.95
C SER A 122 -2.02 4.33 -19.78
#